data_AF-A0A8B7ZMM0-F1
#
_entry.id   AF-A0A8B7ZMM0-F1
#
_cell.length_a   1.000
_cell.length_b   1.000
_cell.length_c   1.000
_cell.angle_alpha   90.00
_cell.angle_beta   90.00
_cell.angle_gamma   90.00
#
_symmetry.space_group_name_H-M   'P 1'
#
loop_
_entity.id
_entity.type
_entity.pdbx_description
1 polymer ?
#
loop_
_entity_poly.entity_id
_entity_poly.type
_entity_poly.pdbx_seq_one_letter_code
_entity_poly.pdbx_strand_id
1 'polypeptide(L)'
;MFNDGRLHGVLIGDTGYPLRQWLMTPILDPTSNAERHYNRCHRRTCVRIEQTIGQLKKKFPCLSVGLRAHPERACRFIRACCVLFNLSKTFGEPEIEEYEPIEDDDHDVIPYNGPLQDGVAHRNRIIDRFF
;
A
#
# COMPACT_ATOMS: atom_id res chain seq x y z
N MET A 1 17.05 2.59 5.93
CA MET A 1 16.07 3.38 6.71
C MET A 1 15.11 2.51 7.53
N PHE A 2 14.38 1.56 6.93
CA PHE A 2 13.59 0.56 7.68
C PHE A 2 14.47 -0.57 8.26
N ASN A 3 15.41 -1.09 7.47
CA ASN A 3 16.37 -2.12 7.90
C ASN A 3 17.39 -1.65 8.97
N ASP A 4 17.46 -0.34 9.23
CA ASP A 4 18.41 0.23 10.21
C ASP A 4 17.78 0.32 11.62
N GLY A 5 16.60 -0.26 11.83
CA GLY A 5 15.92 -0.33 13.13
C GLY A 5 15.29 0.98 13.62
N ARG A 6 15.30 2.04 12.81
CA ARG A 6 14.77 3.36 13.19
C ARG A 6 13.24 3.45 13.16
N LEU A 7 12.56 2.52 12.49
CA LEU A 7 11.11 2.46 12.39
C LEU A 7 10.67 1.08 12.89
N HIS A 8 9.83 1.08 13.93
CA HIS A 8 9.22 -0.14 14.45
C HIS A 8 8.00 -0.51 13.61
N GLY A 9 7.97 -1.73 13.09
CA GLY A 9 6.84 -2.27 12.33
C GLY A 9 7.26 -2.98 11.05
N VAL A 10 6.26 -3.33 10.25
CA VAL A 10 6.42 -3.93 8.92
C VAL A 10 5.76 -3.04 7.87
N LEU A 11 6.28 -3.07 6.66
CA LEU A 11 5.63 -2.51 5.49
C LEU A 11 4.55 -3.46 4.98
N ILE A 12 3.52 -2.89 4.36
CA ILE A 12 2.44 -3.62 3.69
C ILE A 12 2.65 -3.44 2.18
N GLY A 13 2.78 -4.55 1.46
CA GLY A 13 2.85 -4.60 0.01
C GLY A 13 1.69 -5.41 -0.57
N ASP A 14 1.44 -5.23 -1.86
CA ASP A 14 0.58 -6.11 -2.64
C ASP A 14 1.30 -7.42 -3.04
N THR A 15 0.64 -8.26 -3.83
CA THR A 15 1.15 -9.56 -4.27
C THR A 15 2.34 -9.47 -5.23
N GLY A 16 2.57 -8.31 -5.85
CA GLY A 16 3.68 -8.04 -6.75
C GLY A 16 5.01 -7.74 -6.03
N TYR A 17 5.00 -7.60 -4.71
CA TYR A 17 6.21 -7.40 -3.91
C TYR A 17 6.78 -8.71 -3.32
N PRO A 18 8.10 -8.78 -3.07
CA PRO A 18 8.68 -9.90 -2.34
C PRO A 18 8.21 -9.91 -0.88
N LEU A 19 7.85 -11.08 -0.37
CA LEU A 19 7.65 -11.28 1.05
C LEU A 19 9.00 -11.21 1.80
N ARG A 20 9.17 -10.22 2.68
CA ARG A 20 10.38 -10.01 3.48
C ARG A 20 10.06 -9.93 4.96
N GLN A 21 11.06 -10.10 5.82
CA GLN A 21 10.88 -9.92 7.27
C GLN A 21 10.32 -8.54 7.66
N TRP A 22 10.53 -7.54 6.82
CA TRP A 22 10.07 -6.16 7.00
C TRP A 22 8.98 -5.74 5.99
N LEU A 23 8.53 -6.62 5.09
CA LEU A 23 7.50 -6.36 4.07
C LEU A 23 6.52 -7.52 3.99
N MET A 24 5.32 -7.32 4.51
CA MET A 24 4.24 -8.29 4.50
C MET A 24 3.42 -8.16 3.21
N THR A 25 3.02 -9.30 2.66
CA THR A 25 2.17 -9.41 1.47
C THR A 25 1.02 -10.40 1.73
N PRO A 26 -0.08 -10.32 0.95
CA PRO A 26 -1.19 -11.26 1.07
C PRO A 26 -0.76 -12.71 0.86
N ILE A 27 -1.51 -13.64 1.43
CA ILE A 27 -1.41 -15.07 1.12
C ILE A 27 -2.23 -15.35 -0.14
N LEU A 28 -1.62 -15.92 -1.16
CA LEU A 28 -2.31 -16.21 -2.43
C LEU A 28 -3.37 -17.31 -2.27
N ASP A 29 -3.05 -18.37 -1.52
CA ASP A 29 -3.93 -19.50 -1.28
C ASP A 29 -4.14 -19.74 0.22
N PRO A 30 -5.04 -18.99 0.88
CA PRO A 30 -5.26 -19.09 2.33
C PRO A 30 -6.13 -20.30 2.68
N THR A 31 -5.53 -21.27 3.34
CA THR A 31 -6.17 -22.54 3.73
C THR A 31 -6.87 -22.45 5.09
N SER A 32 -6.31 -21.68 6.04
CA SER A 32 -6.85 -21.58 7.40
C SER A 32 -7.74 -20.35 7.61
N ASN A 33 -8.54 -20.36 8.68
CA ASN A 33 -9.35 -19.20 9.08
C ASN A 33 -8.46 -17.99 9.46
N ALA A 34 -7.33 -18.25 10.13
CA ALA A 34 -6.38 -17.20 10.52
C ALA A 34 -5.75 -16.53 9.29
N GLU A 35 -5.37 -17.33 8.27
CA GLU A 35 -4.84 -16.81 7.00
C GLU A 35 -5.89 -15.96 6.25
N ARG A 36 -7.15 -16.41 6.22
CA ARG A 36 -8.26 -15.62 5.64
C ARG A 36 -8.51 -14.33 6.42
N HIS A 37 -8.41 -14.36 7.75
CA HIS A 37 -8.56 -13.17 8.59
C HIS A 37 -7.41 -12.17 8.36
N TYR A 38 -6.17 -12.67 8.30
CA TYR A 38 -4.99 -11.90 7.92
C TYR A 38 -5.19 -11.20 6.57
N ASN A 39 -5.56 -11.93 5.52
CA ASN A 39 -5.81 -11.35 4.19
C ASN A 39 -6.91 -10.28 4.21
N ARG A 40 -7.99 -10.48 4.98
CA ARG A 40 -9.06 -9.48 5.12
C ARG A 40 -8.55 -8.18 5.73
N CYS A 41 -7.76 -8.27 6.80
CA CYS A 41 -7.16 -7.09 7.43
C CYS A 41 -6.10 -6.43 6.55
N HIS A 42 -5.31 -7.23 5.83
CA HIS A 42 -4.34 -6.76 4.85
C HIS A 42 -5.01 -5.96 3.73
N ARG A 43 -6.05 -6.53 3.10
CA ARG A 43 -6.85 -5.85 2.07
C ARG A 43 -7.45 -4.55 2.59
N ARG A 44 -8.07 -4.57 3.77
CA ARG A 44 -8.65 -3.35 4.38
C ARG A 44 -7.61 -2.23 4.54
N THR A 45 -6.37 -2.60 4.84
CA THR A 45 -5.25 -1.64 4.94
C THR A 45 -4.86 -1.10 3.56
N CYS A 46 -4.72 -1.96 2.55
CA CYS A 46 -4.42 -1.55 1.18
C CYS A 46 -5.50 -0.63 0.58
N VAL A 47 -6.78 -0.93 0.81
CA VAL A 47 -7.90 -0.08 0.36
C VAL A 47 -7.73 1.36 0.86
N ARG A 48 -7.34 1.58 2.12
CA ARG A 48 -7.10 2.93 2.64
C ARG A 48 -5.95 3.65 1.93
N ILE A 49 -4.91 2.92 1.54
CA ILE A 49 -3.78 3.47 0.79
C ILE A 49 -4.23 3.85 -0.63
N GLU A 50 -4.95 2.97 -1.30
CA GLU A 50 -5.49 3.17 -2.66
C GLU A 50 -6.44 4.37 -2.70
N GLN A 51 -7.38 4.46 -1.75
CA GLN A 51 -8.26 5.62 -1.54
C GLN A 51 -7.46 6.92 -1.42
N THR A 52 -6.46 6.94 -0.53
CA THR A 52 -5.60 8.10 -0.33
C THR A 52 -4.87 8.51 -1.62
N ILE A 53 -4.34 7.54 -2.37
CA ILE A 53 -3.69 7.78 -3.66
C ILE A 53 -4.70 8.31 -4.69
N GLY A 54 -5.92 7.78 -4.71
CA GLY A 54 -7.03 8.25 -5.54
C GLY A 54 -7.36 9.72 -5.28
N GLN A 55 -7.56 10.09 -4.02
CA GLN A 55 -7.80 11.49 -3.62
C GLN A 55 -6.63 12.40 -4.00
N LEU A 56 -5.40 11.94 -3.80
CA LEU A 56 -4.20 12.71 -4.16
C LEU A 56 -4.14 12.98 -5.67
N LYS A 57 -4.38 11.96 -6.50
CA LYS A 57 -4.43 12.07 -7.97
C LYS A 57 -5.58 12.97 -8.44
N LYS A 58 -6.73 12.93 -7.76
CA LYS A 58 -7.89 13.78 -8.08
C LYS A 58 -7.63 15.24 -7.72
N LYS A 59 -7.01 15.51 -6.56
CA LYS A 59 -6.62 16.87 -6.14
C LYS A 59 -5.51 17.45 -7.00
N PHE A 60 -4.56 16.61 -7.42
CA PHE A 60 -3.42 17.00 -8.25
C PHE A 60 -3.40 16.18 -9.56
N PRO A 61 -4.16 16.59 -10.59
CA PRO A 61 -4.29 15.86 -11.84
C PRO A 61 -2.96 15.54 -12.54
N CYS A 62 -1.91 16.33 -12.28
CA CYS A 62 -0.55 16.07 -12.76
C CYS A 62 0.02 14.71 -12.34
N LEU A 63 -0.50 14.12 -11.25
CA LEU A 63 -0.14 12.78 -10.78
C LEU A 63 -0.93 11.66 -11.49
N SER A 64 -2.03 12.00 -12.16
CA SER A 64 -2.85 11.06 -12.92
C SER A 64 -2.42 11.00 -14.39
N VAL A 65 -2.22 12.17 -15.01
CA VAL A 65 -1.87 12.28 -16.45
C VAL A 65 -0.39 12.03 -16.74
N GLY A 66 0.44 11.93 -15.70
CA GLY A 66 1.88 11.76 -15.80
C GLY A 66 2.64 13.09 -15.77
N LEU A 67 3.80 13.05 -15.12
CA LEU A 67 4.70 14.20 -15.00
C LEU A 67 5.72 14.20 -16.16
N ARG A 68 5.67 15.22 -17.02
CA ARG A 68 6.69 15.45 -18.06
C ARG A 68 7.94 16.10 -17.46
N ALA A 69 8.61 15.38 -16.57
CA ALA A 69 9.80 15.84 -15.86
C ALA A 69 10.79 14.68 -15.67
N HIS A 70 12.08 15.00 -15.55
CA HIS A 70 13.08 14.02 -15.13
C HIS A 70 12.70 13.40 -13.77
N PRO A 71 13.05 12.13 -13.50
CA PRO A 71 12.67 11.43 -12.28
C PRO A 71 12.95 12.20 -10.99
N GLU A 72 14.12 12.86 -10.89
CA GLU A 72 14.48 13.64 -9.70
C GLU A 72 13.52 14.82 -9.48
N ARG A 73 13.08 15.46 -10.56
CA ARG A 73 12.13 16.57 -10.51
C ARG A 73 10.71 16.06 -10.28
N ALA A 74 10.34 14.91 -10.86
CA ALA A 74 9.07 14.25 -10.62
C ALA A 74 8.90 13.91 -9.13
N CYS A 75 9.93 13.36 -8.48
CA CYS A 75 9.93 13.10 -7.04
C CYS A 75 9.69 14.37 -6.21
N ARG A 76 10.24 15.51 -6.60
CA ARG A 76 9.98 16.80 -5.92
C ARG A 76 8.54 17.26 -6.07
N PHE A 77 7.95 17.10 -7.26
CA PHE A 77 6.54 17.40 -7.49
C PHE A 77 5.62 16.50 -6.66
N ILE A 78 5.85 15.19 -6.68
CA ILE A 78 5.08 14.23 -5.88
C ILE A 78 5.15 14.59 -4.40
N ARG A 79 6.35 14.88 -3.88
CA ARG A 79 6.52 15.31 -2.49
C ARG A 79 5.75 16.59 -2.17
N ALA A 80 5.79 17.59 -3.05
CA ALA A 80 5.05 18.83 -2.86
C ALA A 80 3.53 18.59 -2.82
N CYS A 81 3.00 17.75 -3.72
CA CYS A 81 1.60 17.34 -3.71
C CYS A 81 1.22 16.66 -2.38
N CYS A 82 2.04 15.74 -1.85
CA CYS A 82 1.76 15.09 -0.57
C CYS A 82 1.74 16.09 0.60
N VAL A 83 2.68 17.03 0.64
CA VAL A 83 2.71 18.07 1.68
C VAL A 83 1.46 18.95 1.62
N LEU A 84 1.08 19.41 0.42
CA LEU A 84 -0.12 20.23 0.23
C LEU A 84 -1.41 19.45 0.53
N PHE A 85 -1.45 18.15 0.22
CA PHE A 85 -2.57 17.27 0.56
C PHE A 85 -2.76 17.18 2.08
N ASN A 86 -1.69 16.89 2.82
CA ASN A 86 -1.74 16.80 4.28
C ASN A 86 -2.15 18.13 4.91
N LEU A 87 -1.68 19.25 4.34
CA LEU A 87 -2.06 20.58 4.78
C LEU A 87 -3.56 20.81 4.57
N SER A 88 -4.11 20.45 3.40
CA SER A 88 -5.55 20.58 3.13
C SER A 88 -6.41 19.77 4.11
N LYS A 89 -5.96 18.56 4.50
CA LYS A 89 -6.63 17.74 5.52
C LYS A 89 -6.56 18.40 6.91
N THR A 90 -5.41 18.98 7.26
CA THR A 90 -5.22 19.68 8.55
C THR A 90 -6.13 20.89 8.68
N PHE A 91 -6.37 21.61 7.59
CA PHE A 91 -7.26 22.78 7.57
C PHE A 91 -8.74 22.43 7.34
N GLY A 92 -9.09 21.15 7.24
CA GLY A 92 -10.48 20.71 7.06
C GLY A 92 -11.07 21.12 5.72
N GLU A 93 -10.27 21.21 4.66
CA GLU A 93 -10.81 21.38 3.31
C GLU A 93 -11.76 20.21 2.97
N PRO A 94 -12.86 20.47 2.23
CA PRO A 94 -13.82 19.43 1.88
C PRO A 94 -13.13 18.28 1.16
N GLU A 95 -13.47 17.05 1.57
CA GLU A 95 -12.96 15.88 0.90
C GLU A 95 -13.47 15.84 -0.53
N ILE A 96 -12.59 15.45 -1.44
CA ILE A 96 -13.00 15.20 -2.81
C ILE A 96 -13.67 13.83 -2.80
N GLU A 97 -15.00 13.79 -2.89
CA GLU A 97 -15.78 12.55 -2.86
C GLU A 97 -15.17 11.49 -3.79
N GLU A 98 -14.88 10.32 -3.23
CA GLU A 98 -14.59 9.13 -4.01
C GLU A 98 -15.90 8.58 -4.54
N TYR A 99 -15.92 8.21 -5.82
CA TYR A 99 -16.90 7.22 -6.25
C TYR A 99 -16.54 5.91 -5.53
N GLU A 100 -17.54 5.22 -5.00
CA GLU A 100 -17.41 3.88 -4.40
C GLU A 100 -16.39 3.04 -5.19
N PRO A 101 -15.47 2.32 -4.53
CA PRO A 101 -14.65 1.35 -5.23
C PRO A 101 -15.61 0.42 -5.98
N ILE A 102 -15.36 0.22 -7.27
CA ILE A 102 -16.02 -0.86 -7.99
C ILE A 102 -15.66 -2.13 -7.22
N GLU A 103 -16.63 -2.72 -6.52
CA GLU A 103 -16.50 -4.09 -6.05
C GLU A 103 -16.30 -4.96 -7.30
N ASP A 104 -15.23 -5.75 -7.26
CA ASP A 104 -14.70 -6.61 -8.32
C ASP A 104 -14.05 -5.90 -9.51
N ASP A 105 -12.72 -5.84 -9.48
CA ASP A 105 -12.01 -6.65 -10.46
C ASP A 105 -10.94 -7.43 -9.71
N ASP A 106 -10.75 -8.67 -10.11
CA ASP A 106 -9.67 -9.55 -9.69
C ASP A 106 -8.39 -8.80 -10.03
N HIS A 107 -7.87 -7.96 -9.11
CA HIS A 107 -6.61 -7.24 -9.30
C HIS A 107 -5.63 -8.27 -9.78
N ASP A 108 -5.25 -8.22 -11.06
CA ASP A 108 -4.40 -9.24 -11.70
C ASP A 108 -3.38 -9.66 -10.67
N VAL A 109 -3.60 -10.84 -10.09
CA VAL A 109 -2.78 -11.30 -8.98
C VAL A 109 -1.49 -11.67 -9.66
N ILE A 110 -0.57 -10.71 -9.74
CA ILE A 110 0.75 -10.93 -10.31
C ILE A 110 1.56 -11.49 -9.15
N PRO A 111 1.77 -12.81 -9.07
CA PRO A 111 2.66 -13.36 -8.06
C PRO A 111 4.06 -12.80 -8.28
N TYR A 112 4.69 -12.39 -7.19
CA TYR A 112 6.10 -12.05 -7.24
C TYR A 112 6.94 -13.28 -7.65
N ASN A 113 7.50 -13.23 -8.86
CA ASN A 113 8.35 -14.30 -9.44
C ASN A 113 9.85 -14.04 -9.28
N GLY A 114 10.25 -13.04 -8.48
CA GLY A 114 11.66 -12.70 -8.28
C GLY A 114 12.35 -13.55 -7.21
N PRO A 115 13.69 -13.46 -7.09
CA PRO A 115 14.45 -14.26 -6.16
C PRO A 115 14.33 -13.76 -4.70
N LEU A 116 14.46 -14.69 -3.76
CA LEU A 116 14.39 -14.53 -2.29
C LEU A 116 13.03 -14.08 -1.72
N GLN A 117 12.42 -14.99 -0.96
CA GLN A 117 11.32 -14.71 -0.03
C GLN A 117 11.73 -15.18 1.37
N ASP A 118 12.25 -14.26 2.19
CA ASP A 118 12.78 -14.56 3.54
C ASP A 118 11.80 -14.20 4.68
N GLY A 119 10.62 -13.71 4.33
CA GLY A 119 9.61 -13.23 5.30
C GLY A 119 8.60 -14.29 5.77
N VAL A 120 8.59 -15.50 5.21
CA VAL A 120 7.56 -16.53 5.51
C VAL A 120 7.43 -16.80 7.00
N ALA A 121 8.55 -17.10 7.67
CA ALA A 121 8.55 -17.38 9.10
C ALA A 121 8.10 -16.18 9.94
N HIS A 122 8.35 -14.95 9.49
CA HIS A 122 7.90 -13.75 10.18
C HIS A 122 6.39 -13.53 10.01
N ARG A 123 5.88 -13.69 8.79
CA ARG A 123 4.44 -13.60 8.50
C ARG A 123 3.65 -14.65 9.28
N ASN A 124 4.11 -15.90 9.30
CA ASN A 124 3.42 -16.96 10.04
C ASN A 124 3.37 -16.64 11.55
N ARG A 125 4.46 -16.13 12.13
CA ARG A 125 4.44 -15.66 13.53
C ARG A 125 3.46 -14.52 13.78
N ILE A 126 3.26 -13.62 12.82
CA ILE A 126 2.25 -12.55 12.93
C ILE A 126 0.85 -13.17 12.90
N ILE A 127 0.59 -14.08 11.98
CA ILE A 127 -0.69 -14.77 11.84
C ILE A 127 -1.00 -15.53 13.15
N ASP A 128 -0.12 -16.43 13.58
CA ASP A 128 -0.32 -17.26 14.77
C ASP A 128 -0.54 -16.45 16.06
N ARG A 129 0.01 -15.23 16.11
CA ARG A 129 -0.05 -14.37 17.30
C ARG A 129 -1.27 -13.44 17.33
N PHE A 130 -1.77 -13.02 16.17
CA PHE A 130 -2.73 -11.91 16.07
C PHE A 130 -4.00 -12.26 15.28
N PHE A 131 -4.07 -13.41 14.62
CA PHE A 131 -5.17 -13.82 13.74
C PHE A 131 -5.63 -15.24 14.03
#